data_AF-A0A1M6DKD2-F1
#
_entry.id   AF-A0A1M6DKD2-F1
#
_cell.length_a   1.000
_cell.length_b   1.000
_cell.length_c   1.000
_cell.angle_alpha   90.00
_cell.angle_beta   90.00
_cell.angle_gamma   90.00
#
_symmetry.space_group_name_H-M   'P 1'
#
loop_
_entity.id
_entity.type
_entity.pdbx_description
1 polymer ?
#
loop_
_entity_poly.entity_id
_entity_poly.type
_entity_poly.pdbx_seq_one_letter_code
_entity_poly.pdbx_strand_id
1 'polypeptide(L)'
;SNATITTKVGDYLEFKFNGTGLRLFAYTNAFRGIAKVTIDGQAYTSDNYSASDVFQNKVFEKTGLTDSEHTVKIEVTNTKNSASQNYAICLDAIEVLK
;
A
#
# COMPACT_ATOMS: atom_id res chain seq x y z
N SER A 1 7.87 -12.48 -7.74
CA SER A 1 7.89 -11.25 -6.94
C SER A 1 8.35 -11.62 -5.53
N ASN A 2 9.08 -10.73 -4.85
CA ASN A 2 9.47 -10.93 -3.45
C ASN A 2 8.55 -10.04 -2.61
N ALA A 3 7.56 -10.63 -1.94
CA ALA A 3 6.69 -9.89 -1.03
C ALA A 3 7.43 -9.56 0.28
N THR A 4 7.28 -8.33 0.76
CA THR A 4 7.80 -7.91 2.07
C THR A 4 6.64 -7.89 3.07
N ILE A 5 6.78 -8.65 4.16
CA ILE A 5 5.77 -8.75 5.23
C ILE A 5 6.35 -8.12 6.50
N THR A 6 5.60 -7.19 7.11
CA THR A 6 5.91 -6.70 8.46
C THR A 6 4.64 -6.47 9.27
N THR A 7 4.74 -6.69 10.58
CA THR A 7 3.69 -6.45 11.58
C THR A 7 4.10 -5.40 12.61
N LYS A 8 5.27 -4.77 12.45
CA LYS A 8 5.78 -3.80 13.41
C LYS A 8 5.25 -2.41 13.08
N VAL A 9 4.55 -1.82 14.03
CA VAL A 9 4.04 -0.45 13.93
C VAL A 9 5.20 0.52 13.68
N GLY A 10 5.05 1.39 12.68
CA GLY A 10 6.08 2.35 12.31
C GLY A 10 7.11 1.85 11.31
N ASP A 11 7.10 0.57 10.93
CA ASP A 11 7.83 0.13 9.75
C ASP A 11 7.24 0.79 8.51
N TYR A 12 8.13 1.20 7.60
CA TYR A 12 7.75 1.88 6.39
C TYR A 12 8.65 1.50 5.21
N LEU A 13 8.10 1.67 4.02
CA LEU A 13 8.83 1.70 2.75
C LEU A 13 8.78 3.14 2.23
N GLU A 14 9.93 3.71 1.88
CA GLU A 14 10.02 5.02 1.26
C GLU A 14 10.80 4.91 -0.04
N PHE A 15 10.27 5.53 -1.10
CA PHE A 15 10.87 5.51 -2.42
C PHE A 15 10.44 6.74 -3.22
N LYS A 16 11.15 6.97 -4.33
CA LYS A 16 10.80 7.98 -5.31
C LYS A 16 10.45 7.36 -6.65
N PHE A 17 9.57 7.99 -7.41
CA PHE A 17 9.28 7.59 -8.79
C PHE A 17 9.08 8.81 -9.69
N ASN A 18 9.25 8.65 -10.99
CA ASN A 18 8.90 9.66 -12.00
C ASN A 18 7.72 9.16 -12.82
N GLY A 19 6.62 9.93 -12.88
CA GLY A 19 5.44 9.58 -13.65
C GLY A 19 4.17 10.26 -13.15
N THR A 20 3.03 9.94 -13.76
CA THR A 20 1.73 10.59 -13.50
C THR A 20 0.86 9.86 -12.46
N GLY A 21 1.38 8.78 -11.88
CA GLY A 21 0.66 8.01 -10.87
C GLY A 21 1.37 6.73 -10.45
N LEU A 22 0.75 6.01 -9.51
CA LEU A 22 1.15 4.67 -9.10
C LEU A 22 -0.03 3.79 -8.70
N ARG A 23 0.19 2.48 -8.69
CA ARG A 23 -0.68 1.47 -8.09
C ARG A 23 0.10 0.58 -7.12
N LEU A 24 -0.57 0.15 -6.06
CA LEU A 24 -0.03 -0.83 -5.12
C LEU A 24 -0.78 -2.13 -5.25
N PHE A 25 -0.02 -3.22 -5.30
CA PHE A 25 -0.53 -4.58 -5.33
C PHE A 25 -0.07 -5.35 -4.11
N ALA A 26 -0.97 -6.16 -3.54
CA ALA A 26 -0.75 -6.88 -2.29
C ALA A 26 -1.28 -8.30 -2.38
N TYR A 27 -0.79 -9.15 -1.48
CA TYR A 27 -1.49 -10.38 -1.11
C TYR A 27 -2.47 -10.07 0.03
N THR A 28 -3.75 -10.11 -0.29
CA THR A 28 -4.83 -9.74 0.63
C THR A 28 -5.55 -10.97 1.16
N ASN A 29 -5.95 -10.93 2.42
CA ASN A 29 -6.85 -11.91 3.05
C ASN A 29 -7.47 -11.33 4.32
N ALA A 30 -8.16 -12.17 5.10
CA ALA A 30 -8.91 -11.75 6.29
C ALA A 30 -8.02 -11.25 7.45
N PHE A 31 -6.69 -11.34 7.33
CA PHE A 31 -5.73 -10.96 8.38
C PHE A 31 -4.96 -9.67 8.05
N ARG A 32 -5.45 -8.86 7.11
CA ARG A 32 -4.72 -7.67 6.65
C ARG A 32 -5.26 -6.38 7.23
N GLY A 33 -4.34 -5.44 7.48
CA GLY A 33 -4.63 -4.12 8.02
C GLY A 33 -4.75 -3.03 6.96
N ILE A 34 -4.71 -1.78 7.43
CA ILE A 34 -4.70 -0.57 6.61
C ILE A 34 -3.29 0.04 6.65
N ALA A 35 -2.72 0.30 5.48
CA ALA A 35 -1.49 1.08 5.35
C ALA A 35 -1.81 2.56 5.12
N LYS A 36 -0.93 3.45 5.58
CA LYS A 36 -0.97 4.88 5.23
C LYS A 36 0.00 5.11 4.08
N VAL A 37 -0.47 5.71 3.00
CA VAL A 37 0.34 6.07 1.84
C VAL A 37 0.46 7.59 1.81
N THR A 38 1.67 8.12 1.87
CA THR A 38 1.93 9.56 1.78
C THR A 38 2.65 9.83 0.46
N ILE A 39 2.12 10.73 -0.37
CA ILE A 39 2.70 11.14 -1.66
C ILE A 39 2.90 12.65 -1.60
N ASP A 40 4.14 13.12 -1.67
CA ASP A 40 4.52 14.54 -1.57
C ASP A 40 3.86 15.26 -0.37
N GLY A 41 3.82 14.57 0.77
CA GLY A 41 3.22 15.08 2.01
C GLY A 41 1.70 14.93 2.11
N GLN A 42 0.99 14.54 1.05
CA GLN A 42 -0.45 14.25 1.07
C GLN A 42 -0.71 12.80 1.49
N ALA A 43 -1.53 12.60 2.52
CA ALA A 43 -1.80 11.28 3.09
C ALA A 43 -3.07 10.63 2.52
N TYR A 44 -3.00 9.33 2.30
CA TYR A 44 -4.05 8.45 1.81
C TYR A 44 -4.06 7.13 2.61
N THR A 45 -5.12 6.35 2.45
CA THR A 45 -5.26 5.02 3.05
C THR A 45 -5.30 3.93 1.98
N SER A 46 -4.71 2.77 2.30
CA SER A 46 -4.82 1.54 1.51
C SER A 46 -5.30 0.41 2.41
N ASP A 47 -6.54 -0.03 2.24
CA ASP A 47 -7.08 -1.20 2.93
C ASP A 47 -6.65 -2.47 2.19
N ASN A 48 -5.90 -3.32 2.89
CA ASN A 48 -5.32 -4.54 2.31
C ASN A 48 -6.16 -5.79 2.64
N TYR A 49 -7.37 -5.63 3.18
CA TYR A 49 -8.28 -6.73 3.48
C TYR A 49 -8.98 -7.31 2.25
N SER A 50 -9.17 -8.62 2.27
CA SER A 50 -10.17 -9.31 1.47
C SER A 50 -10.74 -10.49 2.26
N ALA A 51 -12.00 -10.88 2.00
CA ALA A 51 -12.62 -11.99 2.72
C ALA A 51 -11.94 -13.35 2.46
N SER A 52 -11.26 -13.48 1.31
CA SER A 52 -10.50 -14.66 0.89
C SER A 52 -9.08 -14.27 0.50
N ASP A 53 -8.22 -15.27 0.29
CA ASP A 53 -6.89 -15.08 -0.28
C ASP A 53 -6.98 -14.54 -1.72
N VAL A 54 -6.33 -13.40 -1.97
CA VAL A 54 -6.20 -12.81 -3.32
C VAL A 54 -4.75 -12.37 -3.52
N PHE A 55 -4.12 -12.91 -4.55
CA PHE A 55 -2.78 -12.54 -4.96
C PHE A 55 -2.84 -11.37 -5.94
N GLN A 56 -1.82 -10.49 -5.94
CA GLN A 56 -1.74 -9.35 -6.86
C GLN A 56 -3.01 -8.48 -6.85
N ASN A 57 -3.63 -8.30 -5.68
CA ASN A 57 -4.83 -7.47 -5.55
C ASN A 57 -4.44 -5.98 -5.54
N LYS A 58 -5.09 -5.16 -6.37
CA LYS A 58 -4.86 -3.70 -6.40
C LYS A 58 -5.52 -3.05 -5.19
N VAL A 59 -4.72 -2.70 -4.19
CA VAL A 59 -5.18 -2.14 -2.90
C VAL A 59 -5.10 -0.61 -2.84
N PHE A 60 -4.48 0.01 -3.84
CA PHE A 60 -4.37 1.46 -3.94
C PHE A 60 -4.07 1.88 -5.38
N GLU A 61 -4.60 3.04 -5.78
CA GLU A 61 -4.29 3.70 -7.04
C GLU A 61 -4.33 5.21 -6.83
N LYS A 62 -3.27 5.88 -7.28
CA LYS A 62 -3.24 7.34 -7.40
C LYS A 62 -2.85 7.70 -8.83
N THR A 63 -3.76 8.41 -9.50
CA THR A 63 -3.57 8.94 -10.86
C THR A 63 -3.65 10.46 -10.83
N GLY A 64 -3.33 11.09 -11.96
CA GLY A 64 -3.47 12.53 -12.17
C GLY A 64 -2.44 13.36 -11.41
N LEU A 65 -1.29 12.77 -11.09
CA LEU A 65 -0.13 13.51 -10.64
C LEU A 65 0.55 14.19 -11.84
N THR A 66 1.31 15.25 -11.58
CA THR A 66 2.16 15.87 -12.59
C THR A 66 3.21 14.87 -13.07
N ASP A 67 3.59 14.90 -14.35
CA ASP A 67 4.70 14.04 -14.82
C ASP A 67 6.04 14.58 -14.30
N SER A 68 6.41 14.15 -13.09
CA SER A 68 7.54 14.66 -12.31
C SER A 68 8.05 13.61 -11.32
N GLU A 69 9.14 13.92 -10.62
CA GLU A 69 9.58 13.10 -9.48
C GLU A 69 8.64 13.30 -8.29
N HIS A 70 8.17 12.20 -7.72
CA HIS A 70 7.33 12.14 -6.52
C HIS A 70 8.01 11.33 -5.42
N THR A 71 7.81 11.72 -4.17
CA THR A 71 8.27 10.97 -2.99
C THR A 71 7.09 10.27 -2.33
N VAL A 72 7.23 8.96 -2.11
CA VAL A 72 6.19 8.10 -1.53
C VAL A 72 6.70 7.44 -0.26
N LYS A 73 5.90 7.52 0.80
CA LYS A 73 6.10 6.77 2.04
C LYS A 73 4.88 5.90 2.33
N ILE A 74 5.08 4.61 2.53
CA ILE A 74 4.01 3.65 2.91
C ILE A 74 4.31 3.14 4.31
N GLU A 75 3.38 3.35 5.25
CA GLU A 75 3.58 3.11 6.68
C GLU A 75 2.54 2.11 7.22
N VAL A 76 2.96 1.17 8.06
CA VAL A 76 2.04 0.28 8.81
C VAL A 76 1.42 1.06 9.97
N THR A 77 0.09 1.15 9.98
CA THR A 77 -0.64 2.02 10.93
C THR A 77 -1.14 1.32 12.19
N ASN A 78 -1.08 -0.01 12.25
CA ASN A 78 -1.76 -0.81 13.26
C ASN A 78 -3.29 -0.57 13.32
N THR A 79 -3.88 -0.20 12.20
CA THR A 79 -5.33 -0.08 12.04
C THR A 79 -5.82 -1.14 11.04
N LYS A 80 -7.10 -1.50 11.13
CA LYS A 80 -7.75 -2.48 10.27
C LYS A 80 -9.21 -2.13 10.13
N ASN A 81 -9.86 -2.56 9.04
CA ASN A 81 -11.33 -2.51 9.01
C ASN A 81 -11.93 -3.49 10.04
N SER A 82 -13.21 -3.31 10.36
CA SER A 82 -13.90 -4.09 11.39
C SER A 82 -14.01 -5.58 11.06
N ALA A 83 -14.01 -5.96 9.78
CA ALA A 83 -14.12 -7.35 9.33
C ALA A 83 -12.78 -8.11 9.37
N SER A 84 -11.65 -7.39 9.41
CA SER A 84 -10.33 -8.02 9.48
C SER A 84 -10.03 -8.60 10.86
N GLN A 85 -9.28 -9.69 10.88
CA GLN A 85 -8.86 -10.41 12.09
C GLN A 85 -7.49 -9.96 12.60
N ASN A 86 -6.71 -9.21 11.82
CA ASN A 86 -5.36 -8.77 12.19
C ASN A 86 -4.95 -7.48 11.43
N TYR A 87 -3.73 -6.99 11.66
CA TYR A 87 -3.23 -5.70 11.19
C TYR A 87 -2.09 -5.83 10.17
N ALA A 88 -1.78 -7.05 9.72
CA ALA A 88 -0.60 -7.30 8.90
C ALA A 88 -0.70 -6.61 7.53
N ILE A 89 0.42 -6.14 6.99
CA ILE A 89 0.52 -5.60 5.64
C ILE A 89 1.46 -6.50 4.83
N CYS A 90 1.05 -6.86 3.61
CA CYS A 90 1.82 -7.70 2.69
C CYS A 90 1.78 -7.10 1.29
N LEU A 91 2.73 -6.21 0.99
CA LEU A 91 2.87 -5.60 -0.33
C LEU A 91 3.68 -6.53 -1.23
N ASP A 92 3.25 -6.62 -2.49
CA ASP A 92 3.81 -7.53 -3.49
C ASP A 92 4.47 -6.75 -4.63
N ALA A 93 3.80 -5.71 -5.15
CA ALA A 93 4.32 -4.91 -6.26
C ALA A 93 3.86 -3.45 -6.22
N ILE A 94 4.66 -2.60 -6.86
CA ILE A 94 4.37 -1.20 -7.15
C ILE A 94 4.44 -1.05 -8.67
N GLU A 95 3.39 -0.50 -9.28
CA GLU A 95 3.37 -0.12 -10.70
C GLU A 95 3.39 1.40 -10.80
N VAL A 96 4.31 1.96 -11.59
CA VAL A 96 4.37 3.39 -11.89
C VAL A 96 3.63 3.66 -13.21
N LEU A 97 2.77 4.68 -13.20
CA LEU A 97 2.05 5.14 -14.37
C LEU A 97 2.80 6.29 -15.03
N LYS A 98 2.73 6.36 -16.36
CA LYS A 98 3.30 7.45 -17.17
C LYS A 98 2.17 8.18 -17.87
#